data_AF-A0A952AK75-F1
#
_entry.id   AF-A0A952AK75-F1
#
_cell.length_a   1.000
_cell.length_b   1.000
_cell.length_c   1.000
_cell.angle_alpha   90.00
_cell.angle_beta   90.00
_cell.angle_gamma   90.00
#
_symmetry.space_group_name_H-M   'P 1'
#
loop_
_entity.id
_entity.type
_entity.pdbx_description
1 polymer ?
#
loop_
_entity_poly.entity_id
_entity_poly.type
_entity_poly.pdbx_seq_one_letter_code
_entity_poly.pdbx_strand_id
1 'polypeptide(L)'
;MKSDKKTGEHPLINYLKKHQEKTIAGNKEYYEILYYRDGQFYNTGGSTYPLEEEFNNEISEEAVTDKLISYYLDKCDTFALKKPSTTREWEIFLEENWHI
;
A
#
# COMPACT_ATOMS: atom_id res chain seq x y z
N MET A 1 -35.15 0.82 1.25
CA MET A 1 -34.08 1.74 1.71
C MET A 1 -32.84 1.40 0.90
N LYS A 2 -32.30 2.38 0.14
CA LYS A 2 -31.02 2.22 -0.56
C LYS A 2 -29.95 2.34 0.52
N SER A 3 -29.21 1.26 0.78
CA SER A 3 -28.00 1.35 1.58
C SER A 3 -26.98 2.07 0.71
N ASP A 4 -26.70 3.33 1.05
CA ASP A 4 -25.54 4.05 0.54
C ASP A 4 -24.30 3.29 1.01
N LYS A 5 -23.84 2.33 0.21
CA LYS A 5 -22.47 1.84 0.29
C LYS A 5 -21.60 3.07 0.00
N LYS A 6 -21.14 3.76 1.05
CA LYS A 6 -19.89 4.50 0.96
C LYS A 6 -18.87 3.46 0.51
N THR A 7 -18.54 3.47 -0.78
CA THR A 7 -17.29 2.91 -1.30
C THR A 7 -16.18 3.76 -0.69
N GLY A 8 -15.94 3.57 0.60
CA GLY A 8 -14.90 4.27 1.33
C GLY A 8 -13.58 3.67 0.88
N GLU A 9 -12.87 4.39 0.03
CA GLU A 9 -11.51 4.05 -0.37
C GLU A 9 -10.66 3.77 0.89
N HIS A 10 -9.84 2.71 0.86
CA HIS A 10 -9.06 2.29 2.01
C HIS A 10 -8.08 3.42 2.42
N PRO A 11 -7.82 3.67 3.72
CA PRO A 11 -6.89 4.74 4.16
C PRO A 11 -5.51 4.69 3.49
N LEU A 12 -5.02 3.48 3.19
CA LEU A 12 -3.76 3.25 2.46
C LEU A 12 -3.76 3.84 1.03
N ILE A 13 -4.90 3.76 0.34
CA ILE A 13 -5.08 4.32 -1.01
C ILE A 13 -5.13 5.84 -0.94
N ASN A 14 -5.91 6.37 0.00
CA ASN A 14 -5.98 7.81 0.23
C ASN A 14 -4.60 8.40 0.54
N TYR A 15 -3.80 7.69 1.33
CA TYR A 15 -2.43 8.07 1.63
C TYR A 15 -1.57 8.15 0.36
N LEU A 16 -1.54 7.09 -0.46
CA LEU A 16 -0.80 7.09 -1.73
C LEU A 16 -1.24 8.20 -2.68
N LYS A 17 -2.55 8.40 -2.85
CA LYS A 17 -3.11 9.45 -3.72
C LYS A 17 -2.72 10.85 -3.24
N LYS A 18 -2.84 11.11 -1.94
CA LYS A 18 -2.57 12.42 -1.32
C LYS A 18 -1.10 12.79 -1.41
N HIS A 19 -0.20 11.83 -1.16
CA HIS A 19 1.23 12.10 -1.05
C HIS A 19 1.99 11.86 -2.36
N GLN A 20 1.34 11.30 -3.41
CA GLN A 20 1.95 10.94 -4.70
C GLN A 20 3.22 10.10 -4.52
N GLU A 21 3.27 9.27 -3.49
CA GLU A 21 4.49 8.57 -3.11
C GLU A 21 4.72 7.31 -3.93
N LYS A 22 6.00 7.00 -4.07
CA LYS A 22 6.47 5.66 -4.41
C LYS A 22 6.66 4.91 -3.10
N THR A 23 5.86 3.88 -2.85
CA THR A 23 6.01 3.03 -1.67
C THR A 23 6.43 1.63 -2.06
N ILE A 24 7.21 0.97 -1.22
CA ILE A 24 7.63 -0.41 -1.44
C ILE A 24 6.56 -1.31 -0.82
N ALA A 25 6.07 -2.28 -1.57
CA ALA A 25 5.26 -3.37 -1.06
C ALA A 25 5.98 -4.71 -1.26
N GLY A 26 5.97 -5.60 -0.26
CA GLY A 26 6.62 -6.91 -0.33
C GLY A 26 7.44 -7.27 0.91
N ASN A 27 8.41 -8.17 0.77
CA ASN A 27 9.29 -8.66 1.83
C ASN A 27 10.76 -8.65 1.36
N LYS A 28 11.64 -9.30 2.14
CA LYS A 28 13.09 -9.36 1.85
C LYS A 28 13.45 -10.13 0.57
N GLU A 29 12.56 -10.99 0.10
CA GLU A 29 12.77 -11.86 -1.06
C GLU A 29 12.13 -11.28 -2.34
N TYR A 30 11.00 -10.59 -2.19
CA TYR A 30 10.25 -9.98 -3.29
C TYR A 30 9.75 -8.60 -2.88
N TYR A 31 10.11 -7.55 -3.63
CA TYR A 31 9.56 -6.22 -3.42
C TYR A 31 9.14 -5.57 -4.74
N GLU A 32 8.07 -4.80 -4.68
CA GLU A 32 7.54 -3.98 -5.77
C GLU A 32 7.47 -2.54 -5.31
N ILE A 33 7.60 -1.60 -6.23
CA ILE A 33 7.33 -0.19 -5.99
C ILE A 33 5.94 0.12 -6.52
N LEU A 34 5.05 0.56 -5.63
CA LEU A 34 3.70 1.01 -5.96
C LEU A 34 3.67 2.53 -5.99
N TYR A 35 3.00 3.11 -6.99
CA TYR A 35 2.81 4.56 -7.07
C TYR A 35 1.54 4.94 -7.81
N TYR A 36 1.06 6.15 -7.55
CA TYR A 36 -0.14 6.71 -8.17
C TYR A 36 0.23 7.85 -9.11
N ARG A 37 -0.20 7.76 -10.38
CA ARG A 37 0.10 8.75 -11.41
C ARG A 37 -1.05 8.83 -12.42
N ASP A 38 -1.35 10.02 -12.90
CA ASP A 38 -2.32 10.25 -14.00
C ASP A 38 -3.71 9.60 -13.77
N GLY A 39 -4.14 9.48 -12.51
CA GLY A 39 -5.43 8.87 -12.15
C GLY A 39 -5.39 7.35 -11.96
N GLN A 40 -4.23 6.72 -12.15
CA GLN A 40 -4.06 5.27 -12.16
C GLN A 40 -2.97 4.84 -11.18
N PHE A 41 -3.07 3.59 -10.70
CA PHE A 41 -2.04 2.96 -9.89
C PHE A 41 -1.17 2.07 -10.75
N TYR A 42 0.12 2.10 -10.44
CA TYR A 42 1.12 1.29 -11.11
C TYR A 42 1.94 0.52 -10.09
N ASN A 43 2.41 -0.66 -10.49
CA ASN A 43 3.56 -1.30 -9.86
C ASN A 43 4.73 -1.38 -10.82
N THR A 44 5.93 -1.30 -10.25
CA THR A 44 7.15 -1.78 -10.88
C THR A 44 7.73 -2.89 -10.00
N GLY A 45 8.17 -4.01 -10.58
CA GLY A 45 8.54 -5.17 -9.77
C GLY A 45 9.48 -6.15 -10.44
N GLY A 46 10.79 -5.90 -10.39
CA GLY A 46 11.76 -6.96 -10.66
C GLY A 46 11.68 -8.00 -9.53
N SER A 47 11.60 -9.28 -9.91
CA SER A 47 11.18 -10.35 -9.01
C SER A 47 12.19 -10.70 -7.90
N THR A 48 13.35 -10.05 -7.86
CA THR A 48 14.42 -10.24 -6.86
C THR A 48 15.29 -8.99 -6.77
N TYR A 49 16.08 -8.85 -5.69
CA TYR A 49 17.22 -7.93 -5.67
C TYR A 49 18.49 -8.66 -6.14
N PRO A 50 19.27 -8.10 -7.08
CA PRO A 50 19.03 -6.84 -7.80
C PRO A 50 17.94 -6.98 -8.88
N LEU A 51 17.21 -5.88 -9.13
CA LEU A 51 16.15 -5.81 -10.14
C LEU A 51 16.70 -6.18 -11.52
N GLU A 52 16.33 -7.35 -12.04
CA GLU A 52 16.77 -7.79 -13.38
C GLU A 52 15.94 -7.15 -14.51
N GLU A 53 14.65 -6.88 -14.27
CA GLU A 53 13.75 -6.24 -15.23
C GLU A 53 12.81 -5.24 -14.56
N GLU A 54 12.74 -4.02 -15.12
CA GLU A 54 11.73 -3.02 -14.77
C GLU A 54 10.56 -3.13 -15.77
N PHE A 55 9.40 -3.58 -15.30
CA PHE A 55 8.14 -3.40 -16.00
C PHE A 55 7.27 -2.40 -15.27
N ASN A 56 6.35 -1.78 -15.99
CA ASN A 56 5.40 -0.82 -15.43
C ASN A 56 3.98 -1.26 -15.81
N ASN A 57 3.28 -1.86 -14.85
CA ASN A 57 1.94 -2.38 -15.09
C ASN A 57 0.92 -1.57 -14.31
N GLU A 58 -0.17 -1.20 -14.98
CA GLU A 58 -1.35 -0.68 -14.31
C GLU A 58 -1.96 -1.77 -13.43
N ILE A 59 -2.33 -1.41 -12.20
CA ILE A 59 -2.91 -2.33 -11.22
C ILE A 59 -4.16 -1.73 -10.59
N SER A 60 -5.10 -2.60 -10.19
CA SER A 60 -6.34 -2.16 -9.54
C SER A 60 -6.09 -1.65 -8.12
N GLU A 61 -6.99 -0.78 -7.64
CA GLU A 61 -6.96 -0.26 -6.26
C GLU A 61 -7.03 -1.38 -5.20
N GLU A 62 -7.79 -2.45 -5.49
CA GLU A 62 -7.87 -3.64 -4.64
C GLU A 62 -6.51 -4.34 -4.54
N ALA A 63 -5.83 -4.56 -5.67
CA ALA A 63 -4.51 -5.19 -5.70
C ALA A 63 -3.44 -4.34 -4.98
N VAL A 64 -3.50 -3.01 -5.13
CA VAL A 64 -2.65 -2.08 -4.36
C VAL A 64 -2.91 -2.24 -2.86
N THR A 65 -4.18 -2.25 -2.46
CA THR A 65 -4.59 -2.33 -1.06
C THR A 65 -4.08 -3.62 -0.41
N ASP A 66 -4.28 -4.77 -1.07
CA ASP A 66 -3.84 -6.07 -0.56
C ASP A 66 -2.32 -6.13 -0.39
N LYS A 67 -1.57 -5.63 -1.38
CA LYS A 67 -0.10 -5.58 -1.34
C LYS A 67 0.41 -4.70 -0.20
N LEU A 68 -0.19 -3.54 -0.01
CA LEU A 68 0.17 -2.63 1.09
C LEU A 68 -0.17 -3.24 2.44
N ILE A 69 -1.38 -3.80 2.62
CA ILE A 69 -1.75 -4.47 3.87
C ILE A 69 -0.72 -5.53 4.22
N SER A 70 -0.35 -6.39 3.26
CA SER A 70 0.67 -7.43 3.48
C SER A 70 2.01 -6.83 3.89
N TYR A 71 2.47 -5.78 3.20
CA TYR A 71 3.73 -5.10 3.51
C TYR A 71 3.72 -4.50 4.94
N TYR A 72 2.66 -3.77 5.29
CA TYR A 72 2.57 -3.13 6.59
C TYR A 72 2.44 -4.14 7.73
N LEU A 73 1.72 -5.25 7.53
CA LEU A 73 1.65 -6.33 8.52
C LEU A 73 3.02 -7.02 8.73
N ASP A 74 3.82 -7.21 7.67
CA ASP A 74 5.20 -7.69 7.79
C ASP A 74 6.08 -6.72 8.61
N LYS A 75 5.91 -5.40 8.41
CA LYS A 75 6.59 -4.40 9.23
C LYS A 75 6.15 -4.44 10.68
N CYS A 76 4.86 -4.63 10.94
CA CYS A 76 4.36 -4.81 12.30
C CYS A 76 5.04 -5.99 13.01
N ASP A 77 5.15 -7.13 12.33
CA ASP A 77 5.83 -8.31 12.89
C ASP A 77 7.32 -8.08 13.08
N THR A 78 7.98 -7.46 12.09
CA THR A 78 9.43 -7.19 12.13
C THR A 78 9.83 -6.22 13.26
N PHE A 79 9.01 -5.19 13.50
CA PHE A 79 9.31 -4.14 14.48
C PHE A 79 8.50 -4.27 15.77
N ALA A 80 7.76 -5.36 15.97
CA ALA A 80 6.85 -5.58 17.09
C ALA A 80 5.85 -4.43 17.33
N LEU A 81 5.33 -3.85 16.25
CA LEU A 81 4.31 -2.80 16.29
C LEU A 81 2.91 -3.42 16.42
N LYS A 82 1.95 -2.65 16.95
CA LYS A 82 0.55 -3.08 16.98
C LYS A 82 0.01 -3.23 15.54
N LYS A 83 -0.58 -4.38 15.25
CA LYS A 83 -1.27 -4.63 13.97
C LYS A 83 -2.62 -3.90 13.91
N PRO A 84 -2.87 -3.06 12.90
CA PRO A 84 -4.20 -2.47 12.68
C PRO A 84 -5.18 -3.51 12.13
N SER A 85 -6.41 -3.50 12.62
CA SER A 85 -7.49 -4.44 12.28
C SER A 85 -8.76 -3.77 11.78
N THR A 86 -8.84 -2.44 11.86
CA THR A 86 -9.98 -1.64 11.41
C THR A 86 -9.52 -0.42 10.62
N THR A 87 -10.40 0.18 9.81
CA THR A 87 -10.13 1.42 9.07
C THR A 87 -9.57 2.52 9.97
N ARG A 88 -10.15 2.71 11.17
CA ARG A 88 -9.69 3.74 12.11
C ARG A 88 -8.29 3.46 12.65
N GLU A 89 -7.97 2.19 12.90
CA GLU A 89 -6.62 1.82 13.35
C GLU A 89 -5.58 2.01 12.25
N TRP A 90 -5.94 1.82 10.98
CA TRP A 90 -5.05 2.15 9.86
C TRP A 90 -4.75 3.65 9.75
N GLU A 91 -5.75 4.51 9.91
CA GLU A 91 -5.54 5.98 9.92
C GLU A 91 -4.56 6.39 11.02
N ILE A 92 -4.80 5.93 12.26
CA ILE A 92 -3.91 6.21 13.41
C ILE A 92 -2.51 5.67 13.14
N PHE A 93 -2.39 4.45 12.64
CA PHE A 93 -1.12 3.81 12.36
C PHE A 93 -0.28 4.60 11.35
N LEU A 94 -0.90 5.05 10.25
CA LEU A 94 -0.24 5.89 9.24
C LEU A 94 0.17 7.24 9.83
N GLU A 95 -0.68 7.86 10.64
CA GLU A 95 -0.37 9.12 11.34
C GLU A 95 0.82 8.95 12.30
N GLU A 96 0.81 7.95 13.18
CA GLU A 96 1.82 7.79 14.23
C GLU A 96 3.18 7.29 13.74
N ASN A 97 3.21 6.44 12.70
CA ASN A 97 4.42 5.69 12.31
C ASN A 97 5.05 6.17 11.00
N TRP A 98 4.31 6.93 10.17
CA TRP A 98 4.79 7.41 8.87
C TRP A 98 4.37 8.86 8.61
N HIS A 99 4.76 9.72 9.55
CA HIS A 99 4.80 11.17 9.36
C HIS A 99 5.73 11.54 8.18
N ILE A 100 5.16 12.18 7.17
CA ILE A 100 5.87 13.03 6.21
C ILE A 100 5.64 14.48 6.64
#